data_AF-A0A3D3NNT7-F1
#
_entry.id   AF-A0A3D3NNT7-F1
#
_cell.length_a   1.000
_cell.length_b   1.000
_cell.length_c   1.000
_cell.angle_alpha   90.00
_cell.angle_beta   90.00
_cell.angle_gamma   90.00
#
_symmetry.space_group_name_H-M   'P 1'
#
loop_
_entity.id
_entity.type
_entity.pdbx_description
1 polymer ?
#
loop_
_entity_poly.entity_id
_entity_poly.type
_entity_poly.pdbx_seq_one_letter_code
_entity_poly.pdbx_strand_id
1 'polypeptide(L)'
;VRVGHATLIEGSGVRTGVTAILPHEGNPFLEKVPAAIHAGNGFGKLAGATQVEELGNLESPVILTNTLAVGTAVSAVVENLLGLEGMEEVRSINAVVGETNDGGLNDIRSLPVRREHVWQAIASAAP
;
A
#
# COMPACT_ATOMS: atom_id res chain seq x y z
N VAL A 1 8.39 -3.88 -13.02
CA VAL A 1 8.08 -3.02 -11.86
C VAL A 1 7.49 -1.73 -12.37
N ARG A 2 6.43 -1.23 -11.73
CA ARG A 2 5.82 0.08 -12.01
C ARG A 2 5.60 0.85 -10.71
N VAL A 3 5.70 2.18 -10.75
CA VAL A 3 5.53 3.05 -9.58
C VAL A 3 4.52 4.14 -9.90
N GLY A 4 3.59 4.38 -8.97
CA GLY A 4 2.59 5.43 -9.08
C GLY A 4 2.39 6.19 -7.78
N HIS A 5 1.84 7.39 -7.89
CA HIS A 5 1.75 8.34 -6.78
C HIS A 5 0.39 9.02 -6.72
N ALA A 6 -0.08 9.28 -5.50
CA ALA A 6 -1.11 10.26 -5.21
C ALA A 6 -0.54 11.25 -4.19
N THR A 7 -0.35 12.49 -4.61
CA THR A 7 0.24 13.55 -3.79
C THR A 7 -0.86 14.46 -3.27
N LEU A 8 -0.94 14.62 -1.95
CA LEU A 8 -1.93 15.46 -1.28
C LEU A 8 -1.23 16.70 -0.73
N ILE A 9 -1.49 17.84 -1.38
CA ILE A 9 -1.06 19.17 -0.93
C ILE A 9 -2.30 20.05 -0.89
N GLU A 10 -2.92 20.14 0.28
CA GLU A 10 -4.19 20.87 0.46
C GLU A 10 -4.07 21.88 1.59
N GLY A 11 -4.59 23.09 1.34
CA GLY A 11 -4.52 24.21 2.28
C GLY A 11 -3.11 24.43 2.84
N SER A 12 -3.04 24.79 4.12
CA SER A 12 -1.78 24.98 4.85
C SER A 12 -1.30 23.74 5.61
N GLY A 13 -2.13 22.70 5.75
CA GLY A 13 -1.89 21.61 6.70
C GLY A 13 -1.68 20.21 6.12
N VAL A 14 -2.20 19.90 4.92
CA VAL A 14 -2.09 18.54 4.36
C VAL A 14 -0.87 18.44 3.47
N ARG A 15 0.10 17.60 3.85
CA ARG A 15 1.38 17.40 3.14
C ARG A 15 1.77 15.93 3.17
N THR A 16 0.99 15.10 2.50
CA THR A 16 1.14 13.64 2.55
C THR A 16 0.91 13.01 1.18
N GLY A 17 0.86 11.69 1.12
CA GLY A 17 0.54 10.99 -0.10
C GLY A 17 0.49 9.49 0.04
N VAL A 18 0.33 8.85 -1.11
CA VAL A 18 0.43 7.41 -1.27
C VAL A 18 1.37 7.14 -2.44
N THR A 19 2.30 6.19 -2.27
CA THR A 19 3.07 5.61 -3.36
C THR A 19 2.70 4.14 -3.48
N ALA A 20 2.44 3.68 -4.70
CA ALA A 20 2.20 2.28 -5.02
C ALA A 20 3.36 1.73 -5.85
N ILE A 21 3.85 0.54 -5.49
CA ILE A 21 4.88 -0.19 -6.22
C ILE A 21 4.29 -1.53 -6.65
N LEU A 22 4.13 -1.71 -7.95
CA LEU A 22 3.63 -2.95 -8.54
C LEU A 22 4.82 -3.80 -9.00
N PRO A 23 4.90 -5.08 -8.60
CA PRO A 23 6.03 -5.94 -8.95
C PRO A 23 6.13 -6.17 -10.47
N HIS A 24 4.99 -6.29 -11.15
CA HIS A 24 4.84 -6.48 -12.60
C HIS A 24 3.50 -5.86 -13.08
N GLU A 25 3.15 -6.08 -14.34
CA GLU A 25 1.96 -5.49 -14.98
C GLU A 25 0.68 -6.33 -14.80
N GLY A 26 0.83 -7.63 -14.57
CA GLY A 26 -0.25 -8.56 -14.28
C GLY A 26 -0.84 -8.45 -12.86
N ASN A 27 -1.74 -9.37 -12.52
CA ASN A 27 -2.38 -9.43 -11.20
C ASN A 27 -1.40 -10.02 -10.15
N PRO A 28 -0.94 -9.24 -9.15
CA PRO A 28 0.08 -9.69 -8.20
C PRO A 28 -0.40 -10.83 -7.29
N PHE A 29 -1.71 -11.00 -7.11
CA PHE A 29 -2.25 -12.10 -6.32
C PHE A 29 -2.14 -13.44 -7.07
N LEU A 30 -2.37 -13.41 -8.39
CA LEU A 30 -2.31 -14.59 -9.25
C LEU A 30 -0.87 -14.93 -9.69
N GLU A 31 -0.03 -13.91 -9.86
CA GLU A 31 1.35 -14.02 -10.34
C GLU A 31 2.36 -13.60 -9.25
N LYS A 32 2.34 -14.29 -8.11
CA LYS A 32 3.15 -13.92 -6.93
C LYS A 32 4.64 -13.88 -7.24
N VAL A 33 5.34 -12.93 -6.62
CA VAL A 33 6.80 -12.80 -6.75
C VAL A 33 7.51 -13.15 -5.44
N PRO A 34 8.70 -13.76 -5.46
CA PRO A 34 9.49 -13.99 -4.25
C PRO A 34 9.78 -12.68 -3.51
N ALA A 35 9.65 -12.69 -2.19
CA ALA A 35 9.86 -11.52 -1.35
C ALA A 35 10.40 -11.91 0.03
N ALA A 36 11.08 -10.96 0.68
CA ALA A 36 11.57 -11.08 2.04
C ALA A 36 11.49 -9.72 2.74
N ILE A 37 11.38 -9.74 4.06
CA ILE A 37 11.35 -8.55 4.91
C ILE A 37 12.46 -8.67 5.96
N HIS A 38 13.08 -7.54 6.29
CA HIS A 38 14.02 -7.44 7.39
C HIS A 38 13.75 -6.16 8.19
N ALA A 39 13.54 -6.30 9.49
CA ALA A 39 13.35 -5.19 10.40
C ALA A 39 14.67 -4.86 11.12
N GLY A 40 15.33 -3.77 10.72
CA GLY A 40 16.48 -3.24 11.46
C GLY A 40 16.08 -2.62 12.81
N ASN A 41 14.94 -1.93 12.84
CA ASN A 41 14.29 -1.42 14.04
C ASN A 41 12.77 -1.41 13.83
N GLY A 42 12.00 -1.95 14.78
CA GLY A 42 10.55 -2.15 14.65
C GLY A 42 9.68 -0.97 15.07
N PHE A 43 10.21 0.26 15.16
CA PHE A 43 9.42 1.44 15.55
C PHE A 43 8.58 1.99 14.36
N GLY A 44 7.78 1.12 13.75
CA GLY A 44 6.94 1.42 12.59
C GLY A 44 5.75 0.46 12.49
N LYS A 45 4.88 0.68 11.50
CA LYS A 45 3.70 -0.17 11.24
C LYS A 45 3.81 -0.73 9.82
N LEU A 46 4.32 -1.94 9.71
CA LEU A 46 4.38 -2.67 8.46
C LEU A 46 3.28 -3.73 8.43
N ALA A 47 2.22 -3.47 7.67
CA ALA A 47 1.16 -4.45 7.47
C ALA A 47 1.60 -5.52 6.47
N GLY A 48 1.13 -6.75 6.71
CA GLY A 48 1.35 -7.91 5.83
C GLY A 48 2.70 -8.60 5.95
N ALA A 49 3.55 -8.17 6.89
CA ALA A 49 4.92 -8.70 7.03
C ALA A 49 4.97 -10.18 7.40
N THR A 50 4.12 -10.63 8.34
CA THR A 50 4.17 -11.99 8.88
C THR A 50 3.92 -13.06 7.82
N GLN A 51 3.01 -12.82 6.87
CA GLN A 51 2.75 -13.78 5.79
C GLN A 51 3.87 -13.77 4.73
N VAL A 52 4.51 -12.62 4.48
CA VAL A 52 5.69 -12.57 3.61
C VAL A 52 6.85 -13.33 4.24
N GLU A 53 7.05 -13.22 5.55
CA GLU A 53 8.06 -14.00 6.28
C GLU A 53 7.78 -15.51 6.24
N GLU A 54 6.52 -15.91 6.37
CA GLU A 54 6.11 -17.32 6.36
C GLU A 54 6.16 -17.95 4.96
N LEU A 55 5.62 -17.26 3.94
CA LEU A 55 5.42 -17.83 2.60
C LEU A 55 6.47 -17.38 1.58
N GLY A 56 7.32 -16.41 1.91
CA GLY A 56 8.41 -15.94 1.07
C GLY A 56 7.97 -15.29 -0.25
N ASN A 57 6.74 -14.77 -0.32
CA ASN A 57 6.20 -14.16 -1.52
C ASN A 57 5.34 -12.92 -1.24
N LEU A 58 5.27 -12.05 -2.26
CA LEU A 58 4.41 -10.88 -2.32
C LEU A 58 3.23 -11.19 -3.24
N GLU A 59 2.02 -10.94 -2.76
CA GLU A 59 0.75 -11.19 -3.47
C GLU A 59 -0.11 -9.94 -3.67
N SER A 60 0.46 -8.76 -3.43
CA SER A 60 -0.21 -7.46 -3.57
C SER A 60 0.80 -6.39 -4.01
N PRO A 61 0.35 -5.22 -4.49
CA PRO A 61 1.22 -4.06 -4.61
C PRO A 61 1.77 -3.66 -3.24
N VAL A 62 2.99 -3.14 -3.19
CA VAL A 62 3.51 -2.50 -1.97
C VAL A 62 3.02 -1.06 -1.92
N ILE A 63 2.31 -0.70 -0.85
CA ILE A 63 1.85 0.68 -0.63
C ILE A 63 2.71 1.35 0.44
N LEU A 64 3.10 2.59 0.18
CA LEU A 64 3.81 3.46 1.13
C LEU A 64 2.98 4.70 1.40
N THR A 65 2.74 5.03 2.67
CA THR A 65 1.96 6.20 3.09
C THR A 65 2.38 6.70 4.48
N ASN A 66 1.57 7.52 5.15
CA ASN A 66 1.84 7.98 6.51
C ASN A 66 1.40 6.98 7.59
N THR A 67 1.94 7.12 8.80
CA THR A 67 1.71 6.22 9.93
C THR A 67 0.24 5.93 10.24
N LEU A 68 -0.62 6.94 10.20
CA LEU A 68 -2.03 6.79 10.59
C LEU A 68 -2.92 6.33 9.42
N ALA A 69 -2.38 6.29 8.20
CA ALA A 69 -3.08 5.85 7.00
C ALA A 69 -2.88 4.37 6.65
N VAL A 70 -2.05 3.62 7.40
CA VAL A 70 -1.79 2.18 7.13
C VAL A 70 -3.08 1.38 7.07
N GLY A 71 -4.00 1.57 8.03
CA GLY A 71 -5.28 0.87 8.04
C GLY A 71 -6.14 1.18 6.81
N THR A 72 -6.26 2.46 6.43
CA THR A 72 -6.96 2.88 5.22
C THR A 72 -6.36 2.25 3.96
N ALA A 73 -5.03 2.23 3.86
CA ALA A 73 -4.33 1.65 2.73
C ALA A 73 -4.50 0.13 2.63
N VAL A 74 -4.47 -0.59 3.76
CA VAL A 74 -4.75 -2.04 3.79
C VAL A 74 -6.15 -2.33 3.23
N SER A 75 -7.19 -1.67 3.75
CA SER A 75 -8.55 -1.86 3.25
C SER A 75 -8.67 -1.51 1.76
N ALA A 76 -8.04 -0.41 1.33
CA ALA A 76 -8.08 0.02 -0.06
C ALA A 76 -7.41 -0.98 -1.02
N VAL A 77 -6.28 -1.59 -0.63
CA VAL A 77 -5.61 -2.62 -1.44
C VAL A 77 -6.46 -3.88 -1.54
N VAL A 78 -7.05 -4.33 -0.43
CA VAL A 78 -7.94 -5.51 -0.41
C VAL A 78 -9.15 -5.27 -1.32
N GLU A 79 -9.83 -4.12 -1.17
CA GLU A 79 -10.97 -3.77 -2.03
C GLU A 79 -10.58 -3.66 -3.51
N ASN A 80 -9.40 -3.09 -3.81
CA ASN A 80 -8.92 -2.97 -5.19
C ASN A 80 -8.72 -4.33 -5.85
N LEU A 81 -8.02 -5.23 -5.15
CA LEU A 81 -7.70 -6.56 -5.66
C LEU A 81 -8.93 -7.46 -5.77
N LEU A 82 -9.85 -7.44 -4.79
CA LEU A 82 -11.11 -8.19 -4.87
C LEU A 82 -12.02 -7.72 -6.03
N GLY A 83 -11.85 -6.49 -6.50
CA GLY A 83 -12.58 -5.95 -7.64
C GLY A 83 -12.00 -6.30 -9.01
N LEU A 84 -10.86 -7.00 -9.08
CA LEU A 84 -10.26 -7.42 -10.36
C LEU A 84 -10.92 -8.69 -10.91
N GLU A 85 -10.93 -8.82 -12.23
CA GLU A 85 -11.38 -10.03 -12.92
C GLU A 85 -10.56 -11.25 -12.47
N GLY A 86 -11.24 -12.38 -12.20
CA GLY A 86 -10.60 -13.64 -11.78
C GLY A 86 -10.34 -13.75 -10.27
N MET A 87 -10.85 -12.81 -9.47
CA MET A 87 -10.67 -12.78 -8.01
C MET A 87 -11.94 -13.21 -7.24
N GLU A 88 -12.98 -13.71 -7.93
CA GLU A 88 -14.31 -13.99 -7.37
C GLU A 88 -14.29 -15.04 -6.24
N GLU A 89 -13.37 -16.01 -6.32
CA GLU A 89 -13.23 -17.09 -5.33
C GLU A 89 -12.16 -16.80 -4.26
N VAL A 90 -11.51 -15.63 -4.31
CA VAL A 90 -10.46 -15.26 -3.36
C VAL A 90 -11.04 -14.92 -2.00
N ARG A 91 -10.55 -15.60 -0.95
CA ARG A 91 -11.08 -15.49 0.41
C ARG A 91 -10.40 -14.40 1.25
N SER A 92 -9.12 -14.19 1.03
CA SER A 92 -8.29 -13.25 1.79
C SER A 92 -7.11 -12.79 0.95
N ILE A 93 -6.62 -11.59 1.24
CA ILE A 93 -5.48 -10.97 0.58
C ILE A 93 -4.55 -10.42 1.65
N ASN A 94 -3.26 -10.72 1.54
CA ASN A 94 -2.22 -10.08 2.33
C ASN A 94 -1.74 -8.79 1.68
N ALA A 95 -2.31 -7.65 2.10
CA ALA A 95 -1.88 -6.34 1.68
C ALA A 95 -0.57 -5.93 2.37
N VAL A 96 0.46 -5.58 1.60
CA VAL A 96 1.73 -5.08 2.15
C VAL A 96 1.74 -3.56 2.13
N VAL A 97 1.73 -2.96 3.32
CA VAL A 97 1.69 -1.50 3.50
C VAL A 97 2.74 -1.05 4.49
N GLY A 98 3.68 -0.23 4.02
CA GLY A 98 4.70 0.42 4.84
C GLY A 98 4.41 1.91 5.06
N GLU A 99 5.11 2.53 6.01
CA GLU A 99 4.86 3.91 6.38
C GLU A 99 6.08 4.66 6.93
N THR A 100 5.97 5.97 6.92
CA THR A 100 6.79 6.88 7.74
C THR A 100 5.90 7.92 8.41
N ASN A 101 6.34 8.48 9.54
CA ASN A 101 5.59 9.53 10.22
C ASN A 101 5.89 10.91 9.61
N ASP A 102 4.88 11.52 8.98
CA ASP A 102 4.97 12.85 8.37
C ASP A 102 4.39 13.98 9.24
N GLY A 103 4.06 13.71 10.51
CA GLY A 103 3.38 14.63 11.41
C GLY A 103 4.13 15.93 11.75
N GLY A 104 5.40 16.04 11.35
CA GLY A 104 6.16 17.30 11.44
C GLY A 104 5.77 18.33 10.37
N LEU A 105 5.22 17.91 9.24
CA LEU A 105 4.81 18.78 8.12
C LEU A 105 3.33 18.62 7.74
N ASN A 106 2.76 17.45 8.02
CA ASN A 106 1.40 17.08 7.71
C ASN A 106 0.52 17.12 8.96
N ASP A 107 -0.71 17.59 8.83
CA ASP A 107 -1.76 17.35 9.81
C ASP A 107 -2.21 15.88 9.75
N ILE A 108 -1.32 14.99 10.21
CA ILE A 108 -1.50 13.54 10.17
C ILE A 108 -2.76 13.09 10.93
N ARG A 109 -3.20 13.88 11.92
CA ARG A 109 -4.38 13.59 12.74
C ARG A 109 -5.69 13.89 12.03
N SER A 110 -5.67 14.71 10.97
CA SER A 110 -6.84 14.93 10.11
C SER A 110 -7.20 13.71 9.25
N LEU A 111 -6.33 12.68 9.20
CA LEU A 111 -6.50 11.45 8.41
C LEU A 111 -6.87 11.75 6.94
N PRO A 112 -6.06 12.54 6.21
CA PRO A 112 -6.44 13.05 4.89
C PRO A 112 -6.38 11.97 3.79
N VAL A 113 -5.63 10.88 4.01
CA VAL A 113 -5.53 9.77 3.05
C VAL A 113 -6.84 8.98 3.05
N ARG A 114 -7.41 8.78 1.87
CA ARG A 114 -8.62 8.01 1.60
C ARG A 114 -8.30 6.91 0.60
N ARG A 115 -9.23 5.96 0.48
CA ARG A 115 -9.13 4.83 -0.44
C ARG A 115 -8.88 5.26 -1.87
N GLU A 116 -9.52 6.33 -2.31
CA GLU A 116 -9.40 6.86 -3.67
C GLU A 116 -7.96 7.27 -4.01
N HIS A 117 -7.22 7.79 -3.03
CA HIS A 117 -5.81 8.16 -3.21
C HIS A 117 -4.92 6.92 -3.39
N VAL A 118 -5.23 5.81 -2.72
CA VAL A 118 -4.51 4.54 -2.89
C VAL A 118 -4.78 3.98 -4.29
N TRP A 119 -6.04 3.98 -4.71
CA TRP A 119 -6.42 3.54 -6.05
C TRP A 119 -5.84 4.42 -7.15
N GLN A 120 -5.79 5.73 -6.94
CA GLN A 120 -5.10 6.65 -7.84
C GLN A 120 -3.60 6.34 -7.93
N ALA A 121 -2.93 6.06 -6.82
CA ALA A 121 -1.52 5.67 -6.82
C ALA A 121 -1.30 4.35 -7.58
N ILE A 122 -2.17 3.34 -7.41
CA ILE A 122 -2.10 2.08 -8.15
C ILE A 122 -2.35 2.32 -9.65
N ALA A 123 -3.39 3.08 -10.02
CA ALA A 123 -3.77 3.33 -11.40
C ALA A 123 -2.77 4.20 -12.18
N SER A 124 -2.05 5.09 -11.48
CA SER A 124 -1.00 5.93 -12.08
C SER A 124 0.34 5.23 -12.26
N ALA A 125 0.46 3.96 -11.87
CA ALA A 125 1.72 3.25 -11.88
C ALA A 125 2.25 3.02 -13.30
N ALA A 126 3.48 3.50 -13.55
CA ALA A 126 4.18 3.39 -14.83
C ALA A 126 5.62 2.87 -14.63
N PRO A 127 6.30 2.36 -15.68
CA PRO A 127 7.68 1.86 -15.61
C PRO A 127 8.70 2.86 -15.07
#